data_AF-C1MWF3-F1
#
_entry.id   AF-C1MWF3-F1
#
_cell.length_a   1.000
_cell.length_b   1.000
_cell.length_c   1.000
_cell.angle_alpha   90.00
_cell.angle_beta   90.00
_cell.angle_gamma   90.00
#
_symmetry.space_group_name_H-M   'P 1'
#
loop_
_entity.id
_entity.type
_entity.pdbx_description
1 polymer ?
#
loop_
_entity_poly.entity_id
_entity_poly.type
_entity_poly.pdbx_seq_one_letter_code
_entity_poly.pdbx_strand_id
1 'polypeptide(L)'
;MGQEEIDEYASALAELVVNSKPIITSLTILAQEIAQGDATAAAAIAALVEKHIRTVKLTGFYLMDSIVKNVKGPFVVCFQRNLADLFMSTYQIADANVQRSMVHLFDTW
;
A
#
# COMPACT_ATOMS: atom_id res chain seq x y z
N MET A 1 18.03 10.35 -1.52
CA MET A 1 16.57 10.41 -1.32
C MET A 1 16.27 11.55 -0.37
N GLY A 2 15.43 12.49 -0.78
CA GLY A 2 15.04 13.61 0.07
C GLY A 2 13.98 13.17 1.08
N GLN A 3 14.12 13.55 2.35
CA GLN A 3 13.05 13.40 3.34
C GLN A 3 11.74 14.06 2.85
N GLU A 4 11.87 15.15 2.11
CA GLU A 4 10.76 15.91 1.50
C GLU A 4 9.86 15.07 0.59
N GLU A 5 10.44 14.20 -0.25
CA GLU A 5 9.68 13.32 -1.16
C GLU A 5 8.82 12.31 -0.38
N ILE A 6 9.37 11.77 0.72
CA ILE A 6 8.67 10.84 1.59
C ILE A 6 7.55 11.55 2.37
N ASP A 7 7.78 12.78 2.80
CA ASP A 7 6.78 13.59 3.50
C ASP A 7 5.64 14.00 2.56
N GLU A 8 5.94 14.29 1.29
CA GLU A 8 4.95 14.51 0.24
C GLU A 8 4.10 13.26 0.01
N TYR A 9 4.74 12.09 -0.10
CA TYR A 9 4.02 10.82 -0.22
C TYR A 9 3.10 10.58 0.97
N ALA A 10 3.59 10.82 2.20
CA ALA A 10 2.79 10.66 3.42
C ALA A 10 1.57 11.60 3.44
N SER A 11 1.75 12.84 2.97
CA SER A 11 0.67 13.83 2.87
C SER A 11 -0.39 13.43 1.84
N ALA A 12 0.04 12.98 0.66
CA ALA A 12 -0.87 12.47 -0.37
C ALA A 12 -1.60 11.20 0.08
N LEU A 13 -0.93 10.32 0.83
CA LEU A 13 -1.50 9.08 1.34
C LEU A 13 -2.64 9.33 2.34
N ALA A 14 -2.58 10.42 3.10
CA ALA A 14 -3.62 10.79 4.06
C ALA A 14 -4.98 11.07 3.38
N GLU A 15 -4.98 11.50 2.11
CA GLU A 15 -6.20 11.73 1.32
C GLU A 15 -6.89 10.42 0.89
N LEU A 16 -6.19 9.28 0.94
CA LEU A 16 -6.74 7.98 0.58
C LEU A 16 -7.58 7.39 1.73
N VAL A 17 -8.77 7.95 1.95
CA VAL A 17 -9.71 7.51 3.00
C VAL A 17 -10.77 6.53 2.51
N VAL A 18 -11.09 6.56 1.22
CA VAL A 18 -12.08 5.70 0.56
C VAL A 18 -11.46 5.05 -0.68
N ASN A 19 -12.08 3.98 -1.18
CA ASN A 19 -11.63 3.35 -2.43
C ASN A 19 -11.77 4.30 -3.62
N SER A 20 -10.70 5.04 -3.92
CA SER A 20 -10.63 6.06 -4.96
C SER A 20 -9.56 5.67 -5.98
N LYS A 21 -10.00 5.18 -7.14
CA LYS A 21 -9.11 4.81 -8.24
C LYS A 21 -8.16 5.96 -8.64
N PRO A 22 -8.61 7.23 -8.79
CA PRO A 22 -7.69 8.33 -9.12
C PRO A 22 -6.58 8.52 -8.10
N ILE A 23 -6.90 8.45 -6.80
CA ILE A 23 -5.91 8.64 -5.73
C ILE A 23 -4.95 7.45 -5.68
N ILE A 24 -5.46 6.21 -5.81
CA ILE A 24 -4.63 5.00 -5.85
C ILE A 24 -3.65 5.06 -7.03
N THR A 25 -4.12 5.44 -8.22
CA THR A 25 -3.26 5.60 -9.40
C THR A 25 -2.20 6.68 -9.16
N SER A 26 -2.59 7.84 -8.63
CA SER A 26 -1.67 8.93 -8.33
C SER A 26 -0.56 8.51 -7.36
N LEU A 27 -0.93 7.85 -6.25
CA LEU A 27 0.01 7.31 -5.26
C LEU A 27 0.88 6.19 -5.83
N THR A 28 0.38 5.41 -6.79
CA THR A 28 1.17 4.38 -7.46
C THR A 28 2.26 5.00 -8.33
N ILE A 29 1.93 6.06 -9.08
CA ILE A 29 2.88 6.81 -9.91
C ILE A 29 3.92 7.50 -9.02
N LEU A 30 3.49 8.19 -7.97
CA LEU A 30 4.38 8.87 -7.03
C LEU A 30 5.34 7.88 -6.35
N ALA A 31 4.85 6.70 -5.96
CA ALA A 31 5.71 5.64 -5.39
C ALA A 31 6.81 5.20 -6.37
N GLN A 32 6.48 5.09 -7.67
CA GLN A 32 7.44 4.75 -8.71
C GLN A 32 8.47 5.87 -8.90
N GLU A 33 8.02 7.12 -8.96
CA GLU A 33 8.85 8.30 -9.19
C GLU A 33 9.82 8.59 -8.04
N ILE A 34 9.41 8.36 -6.79
CA ILE A 34 10.27 8.53 -5.62
C ILE A 34 11.24 7.36 -5.50
N ALA A 35 10.75 6.13 -5.68
CA ALA A 35 11.59 4.96 -5.47
C ALA A 35 12.67 4.82 -6.55
N GLN A 36 12.32 4.98 -7.83
CA GLN A 36 13.24 4.81 -8.97
C GLN A 36 14.12 3.54 -8.91
N GLY A 37 13.63 2.48 -8.27
CA GLY A 37 14.37 1.23 -8.04
C GLY A 37 15.28 1.21 -6.81
N ASP A 38 15.41 2.32 -6.07
CA ASP A 38 16.09 2.39 -4.78
C ASP A 38 15.31 1.63 -3.71
N ALA A 39 15.97 0.63 -3.11
CA ALA A 39 15.36 -0.24 -2.12
C ALA A 39 15.07 0.46 -0.78
N THR A 40 15.85 1.49 -0.42
CA THR A 40 15.65 2.26 0.81
C THR A 40 14.41 3.14 0.67
N ALA A 41 14.24 3.77 -0.49
CA ALA A 41 13.08 4.56 -0.82
C ALA A 41 11.80 3.74 -0.87
N ALA A 42 11.85 2.61 -1.57
CA ALA A 42 10.74 1.68 -1.62
C ALA A 42 10.36 1.17 -0.22
N ALA A 43 11.34 0.89 0.65
CA ALA A 43 11.09 0.47 2.03
C ALA A 43 10.40 1.56 2.87
N ALA A 44 10.81 2.83 2.71
CA ALA A 44 10.18 3.96 3.40
C ALA A 44 8.71 4.13 2.97
N ILE A 45 8.45 4.10 1.66
CA ILE A 45 7.08 4.17 1.11
C ILE A 45 6.25 2.97 1.57
N ALA A 46 6.79 1.75 1.48
CA ALA A 46 6.10 0.55 1.92
C ALA A 46 5.70 0.63 3.40
N ALA A 47 6.58 1.13 4.28
CA ALA A 47 6.27 1.32 5.69
C ALA A 47 5.11 2.31 5.92
N LEU A 48 5.03 3.39 5.13
CA LEU A 48 3.89 4.32 5.17
C LEU A 48 2.59 3.63 4.75
N VAL A 49 2.62 2.84 3.67
CA VAL A 49 1.46 2.09 3.18
C VAL A 49 1.02 1.03 4.20
N GLU A 50 1.94 0.28 4.79
CA GLU A 50 1.63 -0.70 5.85
C GLU A 50 0.99 -0.05 7.06
N LYS A 51 1.48 1.13 7.47
CA LYS A 51 0.87 1.92 8.54
C LYS A 51 -0.55 2.36 8.16
N HIS A 52 -0.75 2.81 6.92
CA HIS A 52 -2.05 3.24 6.40
C HIS A 52 -3.05 2.09 6.28
N ILE A 53 -2.61 0.86 5.98
CA ILE A 53 -3.48 -0.33 5.99
C ILE A 53 -4.07 -0.55 7.39
N ARG A 54 -3.35 -0.25 8.47
CA ARG A 54 -3.88 -0.43 9.83
C ARG A 54 -5.02 0.54 10.16
N THR A 55 -5.06 1.70 9.51
CA THR A 55 -6.11 2.72 9.70
C THR A 55 -7.22 2.60 8.65
N VAL A 56 -6.86 2.43 7.38
CA VAL A 56 -7.76 2.39 6.21
C VAL A 56 -7.69 1.04 5.49
N LYS A 57 -7.65 -0.04 6.27
CA LYS A 57 -7.79 -1.48 5.94
C LYS A 57 -7.78 -1.81 4.43
N LEU A 58 -8.95 -2.12 3.88
CA LEU A 58 -9.11 -2.61 2.52
C LEU A 58 -8.64 -1.62 1.45
N THR A 59 -8.88 -0.33 1.65
CA THR A 59 -8.41 0.72 0.74
C THR A 59 -6.87 0.74 0.67
N GLY A 60 -6.20 0.61 1.81
CA GLY A 60 -4.75 0.50 1.87
C GLY A 60 -4.23 -0.76 1.14
N PHE A 61 -4.93 -1.88 1.25
CA PHE A 61 -4.59 -3.09 0.50
C PHE A 61 -4.74 -2.92 -1.02
N TYR A 62 -5.74 -2.17 -1.49
CA TYR A 62 -5.86 -1.86 -2.91
C TYR A 62 -4.71 -0.99 -3.43
N LEU A 63 -4.20 -0.06 -2.61
CA LEU A 63 -3.00 0.69 -2.96
C LEU A 63 -1.77 -0.20 -3.03
N MET A 64 -1.54 -1.05 -2.01
CA MET A 64 -0.44 -2.00 -2.00
C MET A 64 -0.47 -2.91 -3.23
N ASP A 65 -1.64 -3.48 -3.55
CA ASP A 65 -1.88 -4.30 -4.74
C ASP A 65 -1.48 -3.56 -6.02
N SER A 66 -1.93 -2.31 -6.18
CA SER A 66 -1.61 -1.48 -7.33
C SER A 66 -0.11 -1.22 -7.46
N ILE A 67 0.58 -0.87 -6.36
CA ILE A 67 2.03 -0.65 -6.35
C ILE A 67 2.77 -1.92 -6.76
N VAL A 68 2.43 -3.06 -6.14
CA VAL A 68 3.08 -4.35 -6.43
C VAL A 68 2.88 -4.77 -7.88
N LYS A 69 1.66 -4.65 -8.42
CA LYS A 69 1.36 -5.08 -9.80
C LYS A 69 1.99 -4.17 -10.87
N ASN A 70 2.00 -2.86 -10.64
CA ASN A 70 2.40 -1.88 -11.66
C ASN A 70 3.86 -1.44 -11.55
N VAL A 71 4.39 -1.26 -10.33
CA VAL A 71 5.75 -0.77 -10.10
C VAL A 71 6.74 -1.92 -9.93
N LYS A 72 6.34 -2.97 -9.18
CA LYS A 72 7.15 -4.17 -8.93
C LYS A 72 8.50 -3.85 -8.25
N GLY A 73 9.51 -4.67 -8.52
CA GLY A 73 10.89 -4.47 -8.06
C GLY A 73 11.00 -4.52 -6.54
N PRO A 74 11.66 -3.53 -5.90
CA PRO A 74 11.93 -3.56 -4.46
C PRO A 74 10.65 -3.61 -3.62
N PHE A 75 9.52 -3.08 -4.10
CA PHE A 75 8.25 -3.12 -3.38
C PHE A 75 7.75 -4.53 -3.11
N VAL A 76 7.96 -5.48 -4.04
CA VAL A 76 7.59 -6.89 -3.84
C VAL A 76 8.34 -7.44 -2.62
N VAL A 77 9.64 -7.13 -2.53
CA VAL A 77 10.51 -7.59 -1.44
C VAL A 77 10.19 -6.91 -0.12
N CYS A 78 9.77 -5.65 -0.15
CA CYS A 78 9.34 -4.92 1.04
C CYS A 78 8.05 -5.51 1.61
N PHE A 79 6.99 -5.62 0.80
CA PHE A 79 5.67 -6.04 1.28
C PHE A 79 5.60 -7.52 1.65
N GLN A 80 6.33 -8.41 0.95
CA GLN A 80 6.28 -9.86 1.26
C GLN A 80 6.67 -10.19 2.71
N ARG A 81 7.51 -9.37 3.34
CA ARG A 81 8.05 -9.63 4.68
C ARG A 81 6.96 -9.66 5.76
N ASN A 82 5.98 -8.79 5.64
CA ASN A 82 4.94 -8.58 6.64
C ASN A 82 3.52 -8.89 6.11
N LEU A 83 3.39 -9.31 4.85
CA LEU A 83 2.10 -9.44 4.17
C LEU A 83 1.13 -10.36 4.92
N ALA A 84 1.59 -11.55 5.32
CA ALA A 84 0.74 -12.53 6.01
C ALA A 84 0.20 -11.95 7.33
N ASP A 85 1.07 -11.40 8.17
CA ASP A 85 0.69 -10.84 9.46
C ASP A 85 -0.21 -9.61 9.31
N LEU A 86 0.10 -8.72 8.35
CA LEU A 86 -0.69 -7.52 8.08
C LEU A 86 -2.09 -7.88 7.54
N PHE A 87 -2.17 -8.84 6.63
CA PHE A 87 -3.43 -9.33 6.08
C PHE A 87 -4.29 -9.98 7.16
N MET A 88 -3.72 -10.92 7.92
CA MET A 88 -4.46 -11.64 8.96
C MET A 88 -4.91 -10.72 10.10
N SER A 89 -4.04 -9.84 10.60
CA SER A 89 -4.40 -8.91 11.66
C SER A 89 -5.49 -7.92 11.22
N THR A 90 -5.44 -7.45 9.96
CA THR A 90 -6.49 -6.59 9.41
C THR A 90 -7.81 -7.36 9.19
N TYR A 91 -7.74 -8.60 8.70
CA TYR A 91 -8.89 -9.45 8.45
C TYR A 91 -9.68 -9.75 9.73
N GLN A 92 -8.98 -10.05 10.82
CA GLN A 92 -9.60 -10.38 12.11
C GLN A 92 -10.44 -9.24 12.70
N ILE A 93 -10.07 -7.98 12.41
CA ILE A 93 -10.76 -6.78 12.91
C ILE A 93 -11.67 -6.12 11.87
N ALA A 94 -11.81 -6.73 10.69
CA ALA A 94 -12.68 -6.26 9.61
C ALA A 94 -14.11 -6.78 9.79
N ASP A 95 -15.09 -6.03 9.33
CA ASP A 95 -16.47 -6.53 9.23
C ASP A 95 -16.62 -7.57 8.10
N ALA A 96 -17.72 -8.31 8.09
CA ALA A 96 -17.95 -9.39 7.14
C ALA A 96 -17.92 -8.96 5.66
N ASN A 97 -18.33 -7.72 5.35
CA ASN A 97 -18.31 -7.23 3.97
C ASN A 97 -16.87 -6.93 3.54
N VAL A 98 -16.09 -6.28 4.41
CA VAL A 98 -14.66 -6.04 4.18
C VAL A 98 -13.89 -7.35 4.10
N GLN A 99 -14.16 -8.33 4.96
CA GLN A 99 -13.55 -9.66 4.91
C GLN A 99 -13.79 -10.35 3.57
N ARG A 100 -15.02 -10.32 3.04
CA ARG A 100 -15.33 -10.90 1.72
C ARG A 100 -14.51 -10.24 0.61
N SER A 101 -14.42 -8.92 0.62
CA SER A 101 -13.61 -8.17 -0.35
C SER A 101 -12.12 -8.44 -0.21
N MET A 102 -11.62 -8.64 1.01
CA MET A 102 -10.24 -9.05 1.26
C MET A 102 -9.95 -10.45 0.71
N VAL A 103 -10.87 -11.42 0.88
CA VAL A 103 -10.76 -12.76 0.30
C VAL A 103 -10.71 -12.67 -1.23
N HIS A 104 -11.63 -11.91 -1.84
CA HIS A 104 -11.59 -11.70 -3.29
C HIS A 104 -10.28 -11.06 -3.76
N LEU A 105 -9.73 -10.11 -3.01
CA LEU A 105 -8.44 -9.51 -3.34
C LEU A 105 -7.31 -10.55 -3.28
N PHE A 106 -7.30 -11.39 -2.24
CA PHE A 106 -6.33 -12.47 -2.08
C PHE A 106 -6.39 -13.47 -3.24
N ASP A 107 -7.57 -13.79 -3.75
CA ASP A 107 -7.74 -14.68 -4.92
C ASP A 107 -7.13 -14.09 -6.21
N THR A 108 -6.81 -12.78 -6.25
CA THR A 108 -6.17 -12.12 -7.40
C THR A 108 -4.65 -12.02 -7.32
N TRP A 109 -4.05 -12.49 -6.22
CA TRP A 109 -2.60 -12.48 -5.99
C TRP A 109 -1.95 -13.78 -6.44
#